data_AF-A0A1E1WPN1-F1
#
_entry.id   AF-A0A1E1WPN1-F1
#
_cell.length_a   1.000
_cell.length_b   1.000
_cell.length_c   1.000
_cell.angle_alpha   90.00
_cell.angle_beta   90.00
_cell.angle_gamma   90.00
#
_symmetry.space_group_name_H-M   'P 1'
#
loop_
_entity.id
_entity.type
_entity.pdbx_description
1 polymer ?
#
loop_
_entity_poly.entity_id
_entity_poly.type
_entity_poly.pdbx_seq_one_letter_code
_entity_poly.pdbx_strand_id
1 'polypeptide(L)'
;PLPPLHSARQQLDRYSPGFVRVRCAQLHCFCDRVAKHPILTYSEDFQLFLTTPDEELDKLFKSENSALNLWGLSSAIYGNSSDMKQTTNGARVKDPEFSAASDYLQSLQQKLTTLCSLTTKLYKGTAQLSTQLMTMKRACDLWSCSSSGQLARGVAGA
;
A
#
# COMPACT_ATOMS: atom_id res chain seq x y z
N PRO A 1 -8.32 4.35 4.00
CA PRO A 1 -7.84 3.28 4.90
C PRO A 1 -6.35 3.51 5.22
N LEU A 2 -5.93 3.12 6.42
CA LEU A 2 -4.52 3.10 6.80
C LEU A 2 -3.76 2.03 5.99
N PRO A 3 -2.46 2.19 5.74
CA PRO A 3 -1.63 1.14 5.18
C PRO A 3 -1.74 -0.13 6.05
N PRO A 4 -1.80 -1.33 5.45
CA PRO A 4 -1.88 -2.57 6.21
C PRO A 4 -0.70 -2.70 7.19
N LEU A 5 -0.98 -3.25 8.38
CA LEU A 5 0.04 -3.64 9.33
C LEU A 5 0.89 -4.77 8.71
N HIS A 6 2.17 -4.85 9.10
CA HIS A 6 3.08 -5.82 8.50
C HIS A 6 2.59 -7.25 8.79
N SER A 7 2.57 -8.10 7.76
CA SER A 7 2.54 -9.55 7.97
C SER A 7 3.93 -10.03 8.43
N ALA A 8 4.01 -11.17 9.12
CA ALA A 8 5.29 -11.74 9.59
C ALA A 8 6.32 -11.91 8.44
N ARG A 9 5.86 -12.19 7.21
CA ARG A 9 6.71 -12.27 6.00
C ARG A 9 7.29 -10.93 5.53
N GLN A 10 6.72 -9.80 5.92
CA GLN A 10 7.18 -8.44 5.55
C GLN A 10 8.20 -7.86 6.54
N GLN A 11 8.53 -8.56 7.63
CA GLN A 11 9.56 -8.08 8.57
C GLN A 11 10.95 -7.97 7.92
N LEU A 12 11.25 -8.79 6.92
CA LEU A 12 12.53 -8.78 6.20
C LEU A 12 12.70 -7.57 5.27
N ASP A 13 11.61 -6.90 4.87
CA ASP A 13 11.62 -5.81 3.87
C ASP A 13 11.21 -4.44 4.45
N ARG A 14 11.09 -4.33 5.78
CA ARG A 14 10.56 -3.14 6.48
C ARG A 14 11.30 -1.84 6.15
N TYR A 15 12.60 -1.92 5.84
CA TYR A 15 13.44 -0.75 5.57
C TYR A 15 13.82 -0.60 4.11
N SER A 16 13.25 -1.42 3.21
CA SER A 16 13.48 -1.25 1.78
C SER A 16 13.01 0.13 1.34
N PRO A 17 13.83 0.85 0.54
CA PRO A 17 13.43 2.16 0.01
C PRO A 17 12.09 2.12 -0.73
N GLY A 18 11.81 1.03 -1.45
CA GLY A 18 10.54 0.85 -2.16
C GLY A 18 9.36 0.73 -1.18
N PHE A 19 9.52 -0.05 -0.12
CA PHE A 19 8.51 -0.21 0.92
C PHE A 19 8.23 1.11 1.65
N VAL A 20 9.29 1.78 2.13
CA VAL A 20 9.17 3.07 2.86
C VAL A 20 8.49 4.11 1.98
N ARG A 21 8.85 4.20 0.70
CA ARG A 21 8.23 5.13 -0.25
C ARG A 21 6.73 4.89 -0.41
N VAL A 22 6.32 3.63 -0.60
CA VAL A 22 4.89 3.28 -0.74
C VAL A 22 4.14 3.59 0.56
N ARG A 23 4.72 3.25 1.71
CA ARG A 23 4.11 3.53 3.02
C ARG A 23 3.93 5.02 3.26
N CYS A 24 4.96 5.84 3.01
CA CYS A 24 4.86 7.30 3.11
C CYS A 24 3.77 7.86 2.20
N ALA A 25 3.71 7.43 0.94
CA ALA A 25 2.69 7.88 0.01
C ALA A 25 1.26 7.53 0.48
N GLN A 26 1.06 6.32 1.00
CA GLN A 26 -0.24 5.88 1.51
C GLN A 26 -0.65 6.61 2.80
N LEU A 27 0.31 6.86 3.71
CA LEU A 27 0.07 7.66 4.92
C LEU A 27 -0.28 9.10 4.55
N HIS A 28 0.46 9.71 3.62
CA HIS A 28 0.15 11.04 3.12
C HIS A 28 -1.26 11.13 2.54
N CYS A 29 -1.64 10.20 1.64
CA CYS A 29 -3.00 10.13 1.11
C CYS A 29 -4.06 9.84 2.19
N PHE A 30 -3.71 9.21 3.30
CA PHE A 30 -4.61 9.06 4.43
C PHE A 30 -4.80 10.39 5.17
N CYS A 31 -3.70 11.03 5.59
CA CYS A 31 -3.75 12.32 6.29
C CYS A 31 -4.44 13.40 5.44
N ASP A 32 -4.16 13.45 4.14
CA ASP A 32 -4.80 14.40 3.21
C ASP A 32 -6.32 14.19 3.14
N ARG A 33 -6.78 12.92 3.14
CA ARG A 33 -8.22 12.62 3.16
C ARG A 33 -8.88 13.00 4.48
N VAL A 34 -8.20 12.74 5.61
CA VAL A 34 -8.70 13.12 6.95
C VAL A 34 -8.78 14.64 7.05
N ALA A 35 -7.74 15.36 6.64
CA ALA A 35 -7.66 16.82 6.68
C ALA A 35 -8.68 17.52 5.76
N LYS A 36 -9.13 16.87 4.68
CA LYS A 36 -10.19 17.38 3.78
C LYS A 36 -11.59 16.97 4.20
N HIS A 37 -11.76 16.11 5.19
CA HIS A 37 -13.07 15.59 5.56
C HIS A 37 -13.79 16.55 6.53
N PRO A 38 -15.00 17.02 6.21
CA PRO A 38 -15.67 18.10 6.94
C PRO A 38 -15.94 17.81 8.42
N ILE A 39 -15.94 16.53 8.82
CA ILE A 39 -16.13 16.12 10.22
C ILE A 39 -14.80 15.71 10.87
N LEU A 40 -13.90 15.02 10.16
CA LEU A 40 -12.73 14.42 10.79
C LEU A 40 -11.60 15.43 11.01
N THR A 41 -11.54 16.50 10.20
CA THR A 41 -10.59 17.61 10.38
C THR A 41 -10.73 18.30 11.73
N TYR A 42 -11.94 18.34 12.30
CA TYR A 42 -12.22 18.96 13.60
C TYR A 42 -12.12 17.99 14.77
N SER A 43 -11.63 16.77 14.55
CA SER A 43 -11.35 15.83 15.64
C SER A 43 -10.23 16.38 16.52
N GLU A 44 -10.49 16.49 17.82
CA GLU A 44 -9.50 16.90 18.82
C GLU A 44 -8.26 15.99 18.76
N ASP A 45 -8.46 14.68 18.66
CA ASP A 45 -7.38 13.70 18.56
C ASP A 45 -6.49 13.91 17.34
N PHE A 46 -7.10 14.25 16.20
CA PHE A 46 -6.34 14.52 14.98
C PHE A 46 -5.54 15.81 15.10
N GLN A 47 -6.11 16.86 15.71
CA GLN A 47 -5.39 18.10 15.98
C GLN A 47 -4.24 17.86 16.96
N LEU A 48 -4.49 17.11 18.03
CA LEU A 48 -3.52 16.80 19.05
C LEU A 48 -2.38 15.95 18.48
N PHE A 49 -2.69 14.95 17.64
CA PHE A 49 -1.69 14.17 16.91
C PHE A 49 -0.80 15.02 16.00
N LEU A 50 -1.34 16.06 15.36
CA LEU A 50 -0.57 16.91 14.43
C LEU A 50 0.21 18.04 15.11
N THR A 51 -0.25 18.51 16.27
CA THR A 51 0.30 19.71 16.92
C THR A 51 1.17 19.41 18.14
N THR A 52 1.03 18.23 18.74
CA THR A 52 1.83 17.85 19.90
C THR A 52 3.28 17.58 19.46
N PRO A 53 4.27 18.17 20.14
CA PRO A 53 5.68 17.85 19.88
C PRO A 53 5.98 16.39 20.22
N ASP A 54 6.84 15.74 19.43
CA ASP A 54 7.14 14.30 19.53
C ASP A 54 7.53 13.84 20.94
N GLU A 55 8.21 14.70 21.71
CA GLU A 55 8.67 14.41 23.08
C GLU A 55 7.54 14.30 24.12
N GLU A 56 6.39 14.91 23.83
CA GLU A 56 5.22 14.96 24.71
C GLU A 56 4.13 13.96 24.29
N LEU A 57 4.18 13.55 23.03
CA LEU A 57 3.26 12.59 22.41
C LEU A 57 3.22 11.29 23.22
N ASP A 58 4.37 10.76 23.61
CA ASP A 58 4.51 9.52 24.38
C ASP A 58 3.86 9.60 25.78
N LYS A 59 3.89 10.77 26.42
CA LYS A 59 3.29 11.01 27.74
C LYS A 59 1.77 11.10 27.63
N LEU A 60 1.30 11.75 26.56
CA LEU A 60 -0.10 11.77 26.17
C LEU A 60 -0.60 10.36 25.89
N PHE A 61 0.05 9.54 25.06
CA PHE A 61 -0.42 8.17 24.79
C PHE A 61 -0.44 7.25 26.03
N LYS A 62 0.40 7.52 27.04
CA LYS A 62 0.50 6.72 28.28
C LYS A 62 -0.40 7.21 29.43
N SER A 63 -1.06 8.37 29.30
CA SER A 63 -1.96 8.88 30.33
C SER A 63 -3.28 8.09 30.34
N GLU A 64 -3.79 7.71 31.53
CA GLU A 64 -5.03 6.91 31.67
C GLU A 64 -6.28 7.56 31.06
N ASN A 65 -6.24 8.88 30.81
CA ASN A 65 -7.34 9.67 30.25
C ASN A 65 -7.30 9.86 28.73
N SER A 66 -6.39 9.19 28.04
CA SER A 66 -6.15 9.49 26.63
C SER A 66 -7.22 8.91 25.71
N ALA A 67 -7.51 9.62 24.62
CA ALA A 67 -8.58 9.33 23.68
C ALA A 67 -8.57 7.92 23.06
N LEU A 68 -7.43 7.24 23.12
CA LEU A 68 -7.25 5.84 22.73
C LEU A 68 -7.92 4.84 23.70
N ASN A 69 -8.18 5.20 24.96
CA ASN A 69 -9.08 4.45 25.85
C ASN A 69 -10.55 4.66 25.47
N LEU A 70 -10.92 5.86 24.99
CA LEU A 70 -12.27 6.16 24.51
C LEU A 70 -12.61 5.41 23.20
N TRP A 71 -11.60 5.12 22.37
CA TRP A 71 -11.75 4.44 21.07
C TRP A 71 -11.35 2.95 21.07
N GLY A 72 -11.04 2.35 22.23
CA GLY A 72 -10.67 0.93 22.34
C GLY A 72 -9.33 0.55 21.70
N LEU A 73 -8.49 1.54 21.35
CA LEU A 73 -7.18 1.34 20.72
C LEU A 73 -6.13 0.85 21.72
N SER A 74 -6.27 1.14 23.02
CA SER A 74 -5.37 0.61 24.05
C SER A 74 -5.42 -0.92 24.10
N SER A 75 -6.61 -1.52 23.96
CA SER A 75 -6.77 -2.97 23.94
C SER A 75 -6.21 -3.63 22.66
N ALA A 76 -6.29 -2.93 21.52
CA ALA A 76 -5.72 -3.40 20.25
C ALA A 76 -4.19 -3.29 20.19
N ILE A 77 -3.59 -2.36 20.93
CA ILE A 77 -2.13 -2.16 20.98
C ILE A 77 -1.48 -2.99 22.10
N TYR A 78 -2.14 -3.15 23.25
CA TYR A 78 -1.57 -3.81 24.45
C TYR A 78 -2.07 -5.24 24.72
N GLY A 79 -2.93 -5.82 23.87
CA GLY A 79 -3.05 -7.28 23.78
C GLY A 79 -3.95 -7.96 24.81
N ASN A 80 -5.09 -7.37 25.19
CA ASN A 80 -6.14 -8.08 25.93
C ASN A 80 -7.39 -8.28 25.06
N SER A 81 -7.27 -9.19 24.08
CA SER A 81 -8.34 -9.65 23.19
C SER A 81 -9.31 -10.61 23.90
N SER A 82 -9.94 -10.19 25.00
CA SER A 82 -10.90 -11.05 25.73
C SER A 82 -12.32 -10.50 25.85
N ASP A 83 -12.58 -9.20 25.59
CA ASP A 83 -13.90 -8.60 25.87
C ASP A 83 -14.71 -8.15 24.66
N MET A 84 -14.29 -8.47 23.44
CA MET A 84 -15.16 -8.28 22.27
C MET A 84 -16.10 -9.50 22.10
N LYS A 85 -16.92 -9.79 23.13
CA LYS A 85 -18.05 -10.71 22.99
C LYS A 85 -19.09 -10.01 22.12
N GLN A 86 -18.97 -10.33 20.84
CA GLN A 86 -19.79 -9.93 19.71
C GLN A 86 -21.28 -10.14 20.00
N THR A 87 -21.95 -9.14 20.57
CA THR A 87 -23.42 -9.09 20.60
C THR A 87 -23.92 -8.51 19.28
N THR A 88 -23.79 -9.29 18.20
CA THR A 88 -24.42 -8.94 16.92
C THR A 88 -25.90 -9.30 16.99
N ASN A 89 -26.67 -8.54 17.76
CA ASN A 89 -28.10 -8.41 17.48
C ASN A 89 -28.22 -7.43 16.32
N GLY A 90 -28.02 -7.93 15.09
CA GLY A 90 -28.15 -7.13 13.88
C GLY A 90 -29.53 -6.48 13.80
N ALA A 91 -29.59 -5.27 13.25
CA ALA A 91 -30.84 -4.58 13.00
C ALA A 91 -31.78 -5.50 12.19
N ARG A 92 -32.95 -5.82 12.75
CA ARG A 92 -33.97 -6.66 12.08
C ARG A 92 -34.54 -6.00 10.82
N VAL A 93 -34.32 -4.70 10.64
CA VAL A 93 -34.74 -3.92 9.48
C VAL A 93 -33.54 -3.78 8.55
N LYS A 94 -33.63 -4.42 7.38
CA LYS A 94 -32.68 -4.19 6.29
C LYS A 94 -33.15 -2.96 5.54
N ASP A 95 -32.52 -1.82 5.80
CA ASP A 95 -32.78 -0.60 5.07
C ASP A 95 -32.40 -0.79 3.59
N PRO A 96 -33.31 -0.50 2.65
CA PRO A 96 -33.07 -0.75 1.23
C PRO A 96 -31.89 0.06 0.68
N GLU A 97 -31.67 1.27 1.20
CA GLU A 97 -30.54 2.12 0.82
C GLU A 97 -29.19 1.51 1.22
N PHE A 98 -29.09 0.97 2.44
CA PHE A 98 -27.87 0.30 2.90
C PHE A 98 -27.62 -1.01 2.11
N SER A 99 -28.68 -1.73 1.74
CA SER A 99 -28.55 -2.91 0.87
C SER A 99 -28.02 -2.53 -0.52
N ALA A 100 -28.63 -1.52 -1.16
CA ALA A 100 -28.20 -1.05 -2.47
C ALA A 100 -26.76 -0.50 -2.47
N ALA A 101 -26.38 0.24 -1.42
CA ALA A 101 -25.02 0.71 -1.23
C ALA A 101 -24.03 -0.45 -1.06
N SER A 102 -24.39 -1.47 -0.27
CA SER A 102 -23.58 -2.68 -0.10
C SER A 102 -23.35 -3.41 -1.42
N ASP A 103 -24.40 -3.62 -2.21
CA ASP A 103 -24.32 -4.31 -3.51
C ASP A 103 -23.44 -3.53 -4.50
N TYR A 104 -23.60 -2.21 -4.54
CA TYR A 104 -22.74 -1.33 -5.33
C TYR A 104 -21.27 -1.43 -4.91
N LEU A 105 -20.98 -1.33 -3.61
CA LEU A 105 -19.63 -1.40 -3.07
C LEU A 105 -18.98 -2.76 -3.36
N GLN A 106 -19.75 -3.86 -3.28
CA GLN A 106 -19.27 -5.19 -3.63
C GLN A 106 -18.90 -5.28 -5.12
N SER A 107 -19.75 -4.75 -6.01
CA SER A 107 -19.45 -4.70 -7.45
C SER A 107 -18.22 -3.83 -7.76
N LEU A 108 -18.12 -2.67 -7.12
CA LEU A 108 -16.98 -1.76 -7.26
C LEU A 108 -15.68 -2.43 -6.78
N GLN A 109 -15.70 -3.10 -5.63
CA GLN A 109 -14.57 -3.83 -5.10
C GLN A 109 -14.09 -4.91 -6.07
N GLN A 110 -15.01 -5.68 -6.66
CA GLN A 110 -14.67 -6.69 -7.66
C GLN A 110 -13.97 -6.05 -8.87
N LYS A 111 -14.53 -4.97 -9.42
CA LYS A 111 -13.96 -4.24 -10.57
C LYS A 111 -12.58 -3.63 -10.26
N LEU A 112 -12.39 -3.07 -9.07
CA LEU A 112 -11.10 -2.52 -8.65
C LEU A 112 -10.06 -3.63 -8.45
N THR A 113 -10.48 -4.78 -7.92
CA THR A 113 -9.60 -5.93 -7.72
C THR A 113 -9.14 -6.52 -9.05
N THR A 114 -10.04 -6.65 -10.03
CA THR A 114 -9.68 -7.10 -11.38
C THR A 114 -8.74 -6.11 -12.06
N LEU A 115 -9.02 -4.81 -11.96
CA LEU A 115 -8.15 -3.75 -12.49
C LEU A 115 -6.74 -3.84 -11.89
N CYS A 116 -6.62 -3.95 -10.56
CA CYS A 116 -5.32 -4.08 -9.88
C CYS A 116 -4.54 -5.32 -10.35
N SER A 117 -5.24 -6.45 -10.53
CA SER A 117 -4.65 -7.69 -11.06
C SER A 117 -4.13 -7.50 -12.48
N LEU A 118 -4.91 -6.85 -13.36
CA LEU A 118 -4.50 -6.55 -14.73
C LEU A 118 -3.29 -5.62 -14.76
N THR A 119 -3.27 -4.55 -13.95
CA THR A 119 -2.12 -3.64 -13.85
C THR A 119 -0.86 -4.37 -13.41
N THR A 120 -0.96 -5.26 -12.43
CA THR A 120 0.18 -6.06 -11.95
C THR A 120 0.70 -7.01 -13.03
N LYS A 121 -0.21 -7.68 -13.76
CA LYS A 121 0.15 -8.54 -14.89
C LYS A 121 0.83 -7.76 -16.01
N LEU A 122 0.28 -6.59 -16.36
CA LEU A 122 0.83 -5.71 -17.38
C LEU A 122 2.24 -5.25 -17.00
N TYR A 123 2.44 -4.80 -15.77
CA TYR A 123 3.77 -4.40 -15.29
C TYR A 123 4.80 -5.53 -15.42
N LYS A 124 4.44 -6.74 -14.97
CA LYS A 124 5.31 -7.93 -15.12
C LYS A 124 5.59 -8.24 -16.58
N GLY A 125 4.58 -8.16 -17.45
CA GLY A 125 4.72 -8.34 -18.89
C GLY A 125 5.67 -7.33 -19.52
N THR A 126 5.56 -6.04 -19.15
CA THR A 126 6.47 -4.99 -19.64
C THR A 126 7.91 -5.21 -19.18
N ALA A 127 8.12 -5.67 -17.95
CA ALA A 127 9.45 -6.00 -17.44
C ALA A 127 10.07 -7.19 -18.19
N GLN A 128 9.29 -8.24 -18.45
CA GLN A 128 9.72 -9.40 -19.24
C GLN A 128 10.01 -9.03 -20.70
N LEU A 129 9.20 -8.17 -21.30
CA LEU A 129 9.45 -7.70 -22.67
C LEU A 129 10.76 -6.90 -22.73
N SER A 130 11.02 -6.05 -21.74
CA SER A 130 12.27 -5.29 -21.65
C SER A 130 13.49 -6.20 -21.57
N THR A 131 13.44 -7.28 -20.80
CA THR A 131 14.55 -8.25 -20.73
C THR A 131 14.76 -8.97 -22.06
N GLN A 132 13.68 -9.37 -22.76
CA GLN A 132 13.76 -9.98 -24.09
C GLN A 132 14.38 -9.04 -25.13
N LEU A 133 13.99 -7.77 -25.15
CA LEU A 133 14.58 -6.77 -26.04
C LEU A 133 16.07 -6.57 -25.77
N MET A 134 16.48 -6.56 -24.49
CA MET A 134 17.89 -6.46 -24.12
C MET A 134 18.70 -7.69 -24.56
N THR A 135 18.13 -8.90 -24.49
CA THR A 135 18.79 -10.10 -25.01
C THR A 135 18.92 -10.06 -26.53
N MET A 136 17.89 -9.59 -27.24
CA MET A 136 17.93 -9.46 -28.70
C MET A 136 18.96 -8.43 -29.14
N LYS A 137 19.00 -7.27 -28.48
CA LYS A 137 20.04 -6.25 -28.71
C LYS A 137 21.44 -6.85 -28.60
N ARG A 138 21.73 -7.58 -27.52
CA ARG A 138 23.05 -8.21 -27.31
C ARG A 138 23.39 -9.21 -28.41
N ALA A 139 22.41 -10.00 -28.88
CA ALA A 139 22.63 -10.93 -29.99
C ALA A 139 22.98 -10.19 -31.29
N CYS A 140 22.26 -9.10 -31.60
CA CYS A 140 22.56 -8.25 -32.75
C CYS A 140 23.95 -7.61 -32.65
N ASP A 141 24.33 -7.10 -31.48
CA ASP A 141 25.65 -6.52 -31.23
C ASP A 141 26.76 -7.57 -31.47
N LEU A 142 26.60 -8.80 -30.97
CA LEU A 142 27.54 -9.90 -31.18
C LEU A 142 27.68 -10.29 -32.66
N TRP A 143 26.56 -10.38 -33.39
CA TRP A 143 26.58 -10.66 -34.82
C TRP A 143 27.28 -9.56 -35.62
N SER A 144 27.03 -8.29 -35.28
CA SER A 144 27.68 -7.14 -35.90
C SER A 144 29.20 -7.12 -35.65
N CYS A 145 29.65 -7.44 -34.44
CA CYS A 145 31.07 -7.58 -34.15
C CYS A 145 31.71 -8.75 -34.92
N SER A 146 31.02 -9.90 -34.98
CA SER A 146 31.53 -11.08 -35.70
C SER A 146 31.66 -10.85 -37.20
N SER A 147 30.68 -10.20 -37.84
CA SER A 147 30.73 -9.90 -39.27
C SER A 147 31.83 -8.87 -39.59
N SER A 148 31.99 -7.85 -38.74
CA SER A 148 33.05 -6.85 -38.89
C SER A 148 34.46 -7.45 -38.75
N GLY A 149 34.65 -8.40 -37.81
CA GLY A 149 35.93 -9.08 -37.62
C GLY A 149 36.29 -10.07 -38.73
N GLN A 150 35.30 -10.76 -39.31
CA GLN A 150 35.50 -11.65 -40.46
C GLN A 150 35.82 -10.86 -41.73
N LEU A 151 35.16 -9.72 -41.95
CA LEU A 151 35.50 -8.82 -43.06
C LEU A 151 36.92 -8.28 -42.93
N ALA A 152 37.33 -7.80 -41.75
CA ALA A 152 38.70 -7.30 -41.52
C ALA A 152 39.78 -8.36 -41.81
N ARG A 153 39.53 -9.64 -41.47
CA ARG A 153 40.43 -10.75 -41.82
C ARG A 153 40.43 -11.09 -43.31
N GLY A 154 39.31 -10.93 -44.00
CA GLY A 154 39.22 -11.09 -45.45
C GLY A 154 40.00 -10.03 -46.23
N VAL A 155 40.02 -8.77 -45.74
CA VAL A 155 40.77 -7.67 -46.41
C VAL A 155 42.28 -7.72 -46.09
N ALA A 156 42.68 -8.28 -44.95
CA ALA A 156 44.10 -8.41 -44.58
C ALA A 156 44.81 -9.63 -45.20
N GLY A 157 44.09 -10.45 -45.98
CA GLY A 157 44.59 -11.67 -46.63
C GLY A 157 44.61 -11.64 -48.15
N ALA A 158 44.61 -10.45 -48.77
CA ALA A 158 44.74 -10.25 -50.22
C ALA A 158 45.97 -9.38 -50.54
#